data_AF-A0A7L3XXQ3-F1
#
_entry.id   AF-A0A7L3XXQ3-F1
#
_cell.length_a   1.000
_cell.length_b   1.000
_cell.length_c   1.000
_cell.angle_alpha   90.00
_cell.angle_beta   90.00
_cell.angle_gamma   90.00
#
_symmetry.space_group_name_H-M   'P 1'
#
loop_
_entity.id
_entity.type
_entity.pdbx_description
1 polymer ?
#
loop_
_entity_poly.entity_id
_entity_poly.type
_entity_poly.pdbx_seq_one_letter_code
_entity_poly.pdbx_strand_id
1 'polypeptide(L)'
;CAYFSIRKYIAIVSNEQRQSYKDDFNAEYDEYRILHARIESITRRFMKLDAQRKLLSPGSKEYQVKKDKTVKIVFHLPLTPSKSPCF
;
A
#
# COMPACT_ATOMS: atom_id res chain seq x y z
N CYS A 1 -2.69 -8.62 18.11
CA CYS A 1 -3.12 -9.65 17.13
C CYS A 1 -3.78 -10.81 17.87
N ALA A 2 -5.08 -10.71 18.12
CA ALA A 2 -5.93 -11.79 18.59
C ALA A 2 -7.33 -11.50 18.00
N TYR A 3 -8.01 -12.51 17.45
CA TYR A 3 -9.40 -12.48 16.95
C TYR A 3 -9.69 -11.97 15.51
N PHE A 4 -8.90 -12.33 14.50
CA PHE A 4 -9.46 -12.47 13.14
C PHE A 4 -9.80 -13.95 12.92
N SER A 5 -11.06 -14.32 13.16
CA SER A 5 -11.53 -15.69 12.96
C SER A 5 -12.08 -15.83 11.54
N ILE A 6 -11.41 -16.62 10.69
CA ILE A 6 -11.89 -17.04 9.35
C ILE A 6 -13.30 -17.67 9.41
N ARG A 7 -13.80 -17.97 10.62
CA ARG A 7 -15.17 -18.41 10.90
C ARG A 7 -16.27 -17.38 10.56
N LYS A 8 -15.99 -16.08 10.48
CA LYS A 8 -17.03 -15.06 10.20
C LYS A 8 -17.54 -15.13 8.76
N TYR A 9 -16.67 -15.44 7.81
CA TYR A 9 -17.00 -15.46 6.38
C TYR A 9 -16.98 -16.90 5.84
N ILE A 10 -18.11 -17.61 5.98
CA ILE A 10 -18.31 -18.93 5.39
C ILE A 10 -18.74 -18.83 3.91
N ALA A 11 -18.76 -19.98 3.21
CA ALA A 11 -19.26 -20.07 1.84
C ALA A 11 -20.65 -19.44 1.71
N ILE A 12 -20.83 -18.64 0.66
CA ILE A 12 -22.07 -17.92 0.40
C ILE A 12 -23.14 -18.93 -0.01
N VAL A 13 -24.23 -18.97 0.75
CA VAL A 13 -25.39 -19.84 0.47
C VAL A 13 -26.67 -19.05 0.17
N SER A 14 -26.67 -17.74 0.39
CA SER A 14 -27.83 -16.87 0.13
C SER A 14 -27.45 -15.50 -0.43
N ASN A 15 -28.41 -14.87 -1.13
CA ASN A 15 -28.25 -13.50 -1.64
C ASN A 15 -28.16 -12.46 -0.52
N GLU A 16 -28.86 -12.68 0.59
CA GLU A 16 -28.80 -11.81 1.77
C GLU A 16 -27.40 -11.83 2.41
N GLN A 17 -26.82 -13.03 2.57
CA GLN A 17 -25.44 -13.18 3.05
C GLN A 17 -24.44 -12.53 2.10
N ARG A 18 -24.63 -12.70 0.79
CA ARG A 18 -23.79 -12.04 -0.24
C ARG A 18 -23.84 -10.52 -0.13
N GLN A 19 -25.04 -9.97 0.11
CA GLN A 19 -25.22 -8.53 0.23
C GLN A 19 -24.56 -7.99 1.50
N SER A 20 -24.74 -8.67 2.64
CA SER A 20 -24.07 -8.32 3.89
C SER A 20 -22.55 -8.35 3.77
N TYR A 21 -21.96 -9.37 3.14
CA TYR A 21 -20.51 -9.42 2.92
C TYR A 21 -20.02 -8.28 2.02
N LYS A 22 -20.80 -7.92 1.00
CA LYS A 22 -20.51 -6.79 0.12
C LYS A 22 -20.53 -5.47 0.89
N ASP A 23 -21.50 -5.28 1.78
CA ASP A 23 -21.63 -4.04 2.55
C ASP A 23 -20.52 -3.93 3.61
N ASP A 24 -20.21 -5.03 4.32
CA ASP A 24 -19.06 -5.13 5.23
C ASP A 24 -17.75 -4.81 4.51
N PHE A 25 -17.55 -5.35 3.30
CA PHE A 25 -16.37 -5.07 2.48
C PHE A 25 -16.29 -3.59 2.06
N ASN A 26 -17.40 -3.04 1.57
CA ASN A 26 -17.44 -1.67 1.08
C ASN A 26 -17.24 -0.63 2.19
N ALA A 27 -17.61 -0.96 3.44
CA ALA A 27 -17.45 -0.06 4.59
C ALA A 27 -15.99 0.35 4.83
N GLU A 28 -15.03 -0.54 4.55
CA GLU A 28 -13.58 -0.27 4.72
C GLU A 28 -12.85 -0.05 3.38
N TYR A 29 -13.54 -0.25 2.25
CA TYR A 29 -12.91 -0.25 0.93
C TYR A 29 -12.37 1.12 0.52
N ASP A 30 -13.07 2.21 0.86
CA ASP A 30 -12.62 3.56 0.50
C ASP A 30 -11.31 3.95 1.22
N GLU A 31 -11.15 3.55 2.48
CA GLU A 31 -9.90 3.74 3.23
C GLU A 31 -8.76 2.96 2.59
N TYR A 32 -9.01 1.69 2.25
CA TYR A 32 -8.04 0.86 1.52
C TYR A 32 -7.63 1.51 0.19
N ARG A 33 -8.59 2.03 -0.59
CA ARG A 33 -8.31 2.66 -1.89
C ARG A 33 -7.41 3.89 -1.75
N ILE A 34 -7.69 4.75 -0.77
CA ILE A 34 -6.89 5.95 -0.52
C ILE A 34 -5.45 5.56 -0.13
N LEU A 35 -5.31 4.58 0.77
CA LEU A 35 -4.00 4.09 1.18
C LEU A 35 -3.24 3.46 0.00
N HIS A 36 -3.92 2.62 -0.79
CA HIS A 36 -3.34 1.95 -1.95
C HIS A 36 -2.86 2.96 -3.00
N ALA A 37 -3.68 3.98 -3.33
CA ALA A 37 -3.30 5.04 -4.26
C ALA A 37 -2.07 5.83 -3.78
N ARG A 38 -1.97 6.07 -2.46
CA ARG A 38 -0.80 6.73 -1.87
C ARG A 38 0.46 5.86 -1.99
N ILE A 39 0.36 4.56 -1.70
CA ILE A 39 1.45 3.60 -1.86
C ILE A 39 1.90 3.55 -3.33
N GLU A 40 0.98 3.42 -4.28
CA GLU A 40 1.31 3.40 -5.71
C GLU A 40 2.02 4.69 -6.15
N SER A 41 1.55 5.86 -5.72
CA SER A 41 2.17 7.15 -6.04
C SER A 41 3.62 7.21 -5.54
N ILE A 42 3.86 6.71 -4.33
CA ILE A 42 5.19 6.62 -3.72
C ILE A 42 6.08 5.63 -4.51
N THR A 43 5.58 4.43 -4.81
CA THR A 43 6.30 3.41 -5.58
C THR A 43 6.70 3.93 -6.97
N ARG A 44 5.81 4.64 -7.67
CA ARG A 44 6.12 5.25 -8.98
C ARG A 44 7.24 6.29 -8.87
N ARG A 45 7.21 7.14 -7.82
CA ARG A 45 8.28 8.12 -7.57
C ARG A 45 9.62 7.43 -7.31
N PHE A 46 9.62 6.35 -6.54
CA PHE A 46 10.82 5.56 -6.27
C PHE A 46 11.38 4.95 -7.56
N MET A 47 10.55 4.31 -8.39
CA MET A 47 10.97 3.74 -9.67
C MET A 47 11.55 4.80 -10.61
N LYS A 48 10.94 5.99 -10.70
CA LYS A 48 11.46 7.10 -11.51
C LYS A 48 12.83 7.54 -11.03
N LEU A 49 13.03 7.68 -9.73
CA LEU A 49 14.33 8.05 -9.16
C LEU A 49 15.38 6.97 -9.35
N ASP A 50 15.02 5.69 -9.24
CA ASP A 50 15.94 4.57 -9.48
C ASP A 50 16.38 4.49 -10.95
N ALA A 51 15.45 4.63 -11.90
CA ALA A 51 15.76 4.70 -13.33
C ALA A 51 16.68 5.89 -13.63
N GLN A 52 16.38 7.06 -13.08
CA GLN A 52 17.23 8.24 -13.20
C GLN A 52 18.58 8.13 -12.50
N ARG A 53 18.73 7.25 -11.50
CA ARG A 53 19.98 6.99 -10.79
C ARG A 53 20.86 6.04 -11.59
N LYS A 54 20.28 5.00 -12.20
CA LYS A 54 20.97 4.05 -13.08
C LYS A 54 21.64 4.71 -14.29
N LEU A 55 21.12 5.85 -14.74
CA LEU A 55 21.68 6.64 -15.84
C LEU A 55 22.81 7.61 -15.42
N LEU A 56 23.10 7.75 -14.12
CA LEU A 56 24.15 8.64 -13.63
C LEU A 56 25.43 7.87 -13.33
N SER A 57 26.57 8.50 -13.59
CA SER A 57 27.88 7.97 -13.18
C SER A 57 27.97 7.86 -11.64
N PRO A 58 28.37 6.70 -11.10
CA PRO A 58 28.60 6.53 -9.67
C PRO A 58 29.65 7.52 -9.16
N GLY A 59 29.27 8.41 -8.23
CA GLY A 59 30.18 9.41 -7.64
C GLY A 59 29.87 10.87 -8.01
N SER A 60 28.94 11.12 -8.92
CA SER A 60 28.44 12.47 -9.21
C SER A 60 27.66 13.09 -8.04
N LYS A 61 27.70 14.42 -7.91
CA LYS A 61 26.91 15.15 -6.87
C LYS A 61 25.41 14.88 -7.03
N GLU A 62 24.95 14.71 -8.27
CA GLU A 62 23.57 14.38 -8.63
C GLU A 62 23.14 12.98 -8.14
N TYR A 63 24.07 12.01 -8.11
CA TYR A 63 23.82 10.68 -7.57
C TYR A 63 23.55 10.71 -6.07
N GLN A 64 24.33 11.51 -5.32
CA GLN A 64 24.18 11.65 -3.87
C GLN A 64 22.90 12.39 -3.48
N VAL A 65 22.53 13.44 -4.22
CA VAL A 65 21.26 14.17 -4.01
C VAL A 65 20.05 13.28 -4.30
N LYS A 66 20.11 12.42 -5.34
CA LYS A 66 19.03 11.46 -5.61
C LYS A 66 18.95 10.37 -4.54
N LYS A 67 20.09 9.90 -4.01
CA LYS A 67 20.13 8.94 -2.89
C LYS A 67 19.42 9.49 -1.65
N ASP A 68 19.70 10.74 -1.27
CA ASP A 68 19.05 11.39 -0.12
C ASP A 68 17.53 11.59 -0.33
N LYS A 69 17.11 11.92 -1.56
CA LYS A 69 15.68 12.00 -1.93
C LYS A 69 14.96 10.65 -1.86
N THR A 70 15.62 9.57 -2.31
CA THR A 70 15.08 8.20 -2.20
C THR A 70 14.89 7.79 -0.74
N VAL A 71 15.87 8.07 0.11
CA VAL A 71 15.82 7.81 1.55
C VAL A 71 14.64 8.53 2.21
N LYS A 72 14.42 9.81 1.88
CA LYS A 72 13.26 10.59 2.36
C LYS A 72 11.92 9.98 1.95
N ILE A 73 11.79 9.46 0.73
CA ILE A 73 10.54 8.83 0.26
C ILE A 73 10.21 7.57 1.07
N VAL A 74 11.21 6.77 1.41
CA VAL A 74 11.03 5.55 2.23
C VAL A 74 10.63 5.89 3.66
N PHE A 75 11.16 6.97 4.24
CA PHE A 75 10.78 7.42 5.60
C PHE A 75 9.37 8.01 5.69
N HIS A 76 8.77 8.43 4.57
CA HIS A 76 7.36 8.85 4.49
C HIS A 76 6.43 7.71 4.05
N LEU A 77 6.96 6.51 3.81
CA LEU A 77 6.13 5.33 3.70
C LEU A 77 5.46 5.16 5.07
N PRO A 78 4.14 5.12 5.15
CA PRO A 78 3.49 4.78 6.40
C PRO A 78 3.89 3.32 6.70
N LEU A 79 4.93 3.14 7.52
CA LEU A 79 5.18 1.90 8.27
C LEU A 79 4.15 1.79 9.41
N THR A 80 2.95 2.32 9.21
CA THR A 80 1.81 1.97 10.03
C THR A 80 1.64 0.47 9.84
N PRO A 81 1.52 -0.33 10.91
CA PRO A 81 1.00 -1.66 10.75
C PRO A 81 -0.36 -1.46 10.09
N SER A 82 -0.45 -1.79 8.80
CA SER A 82 -1.74 -1.88 8.14
C SER A 82 -2.55 -2.74 9.09
N LYS A 83 -3.66 -2.20 9.61
CA LYS A 83 -4.73 -3.12 9.99
C LYS A 83 -4.89 -3.99 8.76
N SER A 84 -4.56 -5.26 8.92
CA SER A 84 -4.63 -6.25 7.86
C SER A 84 -5.95 -5.97 7.15
N PRO A 85 -5.96 -5.70 5.85
CA PRO A 85 -7.22 -5.51 5.16
C PRO A 85 -8.05 -6.74 5.51
N CYS A 86 -9.21 -6.49 6.13
CA CYS A 86 -10.09 -7.51 6.68
C CYS A 86 -10.68 -8.31 5.51
N PHE A 87 -9.86 -9.15 4.90
CA PHE A 87 -10.27 -10.15 3.90
C PHE A 87 -10.52 -11.47 4.61
#